data_AF-A0A453RXW4-F1
#
_entry.id   AF-A0A453RXW4-F1
#
_cell.length_a   1.000
_cell.length_b   1.000
_cell.length_c   1.000
_cell.angle_alpha   90.00
_cell.angle_beta   90.00
_cell.angle_gamma   90.00
#
_symmetry.space_group_name_H-M   'P 1'
#
loop_
_entity.id
_entity.type
_entity.pdbx_description
1 polymer ?
#
loop_
_entity_poly.entity_id
_entity_poly.type
_entity_poly.pdbx_seq_one_letter_code
_entity_poly.pdbx_strand_id
1 'polypeptide(L)'
;ANWHPFKIVTRGEKSEQIIDKGDEKLVGLKEELGEEVYKAVTTALVEMNEYNASGSYVVSELWNNKESRKASMGEVVEHILKQWKAKRKSSVSLR
;
A
#
# COMPACT_ATOMS: atom_id res chain seq x y z
N ALA A 1 -6.23 -11.25 -6.93
CA ALA A 1 -5.89 -12.35 -6.02
C ALA A 1 -6.63 -12.10 -4.71
N ASN A 2 -7.41 -13.05 -4.20
CA ASN A 2 -8.30 -12.89 -3.03
C ASN A 2 -7.76 -13.60 -1.77
N TRP A 3 -6.44 -13.83 -1.68
CA TRP A 3 -5.85 -14.47 -0.50
C TRP A 3 -5.46 -13.40 0.51
N HIS A 4 -6.14 -13.42 1.66
CA HIS A 4 -5.92 -12.49 2.77
C HIS A 4 -5.91 -13.27 4.09
N PRO A 5 -4.78 -13.91 4.46
CA PRO A 5 -4.69 -14.80 5.61
C PRO A 5 -4.55 -14.01 6.93
N PHE A 6 -5.43 -13.04 7.15
CA PHE A 6 -5.48 -12.20 8.33
C PHE A 6 -6.82 -12.35 9.04
N LYS A 7 -6.78 -12.25 10.36
CA LYS A 7 -7.97 -12.11 11.20
C LYS A 7 -7.87 -10.86 12.05
N ILE A 8 -9.04 -10.29 12.37
CA ILE A 8 -9.14 -9.13 13.24
C ILE A 8 -9.19 -9.63 14.69
N VAL A 9 -8.33 -9.07 15.53
CA VAL A 9 -8.35 -9.27 16.97
C VAL A 9 -8.56 -7.92 17.65
N THR A 10 -9.54 -7.86 18.53
CA THR A 10 -9.81 -6.66 19.32
C THR A 10 -9.10 -6.75 20.66
N ARG A 11 -8.27 -5.74 20.96
CA ARG A 11 -7.58 -5.57 22.24
C ARG A 11 -7.97 -4.21 22.82
N GLY A 12 -8.97 -4.21 23.71
CA GLY A 12 -9.55 -2.97 24.24
C GLY A 12 -10.29 -2.20 23.15
N GLU A 13 -9.95 -0.92 22.96
CA GLU A 13 -10.54 -0.05 21.93
C GLU A 13 -9.87 -0.16 20.56
N LYS A 14 -8.79 -0.95 20.44
CA LYS A 14 -8.05 -1.13 19.19
C LYS A 14 -8.36 -2.46 18.55
N SER A 15 -8.56 -2.44 17.22
CA SER A 15 -8.67 -3.63 16.38
C SER A 15 -7.41 -3.76 15.53
N GLU A 16 -6.77 -4.93 15.59
CA GLU A 16 -5.53 -5.23 14.88
C GLU A 16 -5.76 -6.40 13.92
N GLN A 17 -5.13 -6.34 12.74
CA GLN A 17 -5.08 -7.48 11.81
C GLN A 17 -3.82 -8.30 12.09
N ILE A 18 -3.99 -9.59 12.40
CA ILE A 18 -2.88 -10.52 12.63
C ILE A 18 -2.97 -11.70 11.68
N ILE A 19 -1.84 -12.34 11.39
CA ILE A 19 -1.79 -13.56 10.58
C ILE A 19 -2.69 -14.64 11.20
N ASP A 20 -3.56 -15.25 10.39
CA ASP A 20 -4.29 -16.42 10.80
C ASP A 20 -3.46 -17.69 10.61
N LYS A 21 -2.89 -18.19 11.70
CA LYS A 21 -2.07 -19.41 11.68
C LYS A 21 -2.84 -20.67 11.27
N GLY A 22 -4.17 -20.62 11.26
CA GLY A 22 -5.04 -21.70 10.78
C GLY A 22 -5.39 -21.64 9.29
N ASP A 23 -4.91 -20.62 8.55
CA ASP A 23 -5.12 -20.52 7.11
C ASP A 23 -4.54 -21.75 6.39
N GLU A 24 -5.38 -22.45 5.63
CA GLU A 24 -5.04 -23.73 4.99
C GLU A 24 -3.81 -23.63 4.09
N LYS A 25 -3.61 -22.50 3.40
CA LYS A 25 -2.46 -22.30 2.51
C LYS A 25 -1.19 -22.04 3.30
N LEU A 26 -1.26 -21.30 4.40
CA LEU A 26 -0.11 -21.11 5.29
C LEU A 26 0.28 -22.41 6.02
N VAL A 27 -0.71 -23.23 6.40
CA VAL A 27 -0.47 -24.56 6.98
C VAL A 27 0.21 -25.46 5.95
N GLY A 28 -0.33 -25.57 4.75
CA GLY A 28 0.28 -26.36 3.66
C GLY A 28 1.69 -25.87 3.31
N LEU A 29 1.90 -24.55 3.22
CA LEU A 29 3.22 -23.95 2.98
C LEU A 29 4.25 -24.39 4.03
N LYS A 30 3.85 -24.40 5.30
CA LYS A 30 4.72 -24.81 6.41
C LYS A 30 5.02 -26.32 6.38
N GLU A 31 4.03 -27.13 6.03
CA GLU A 31 4.19 -28.59 5.93
C GLU A 31 5.07 -28.99 4.75
N GLU A 32 4.93 -28.33 3.61
CA GLU A 32 5.67 -28.63 2.37
C GLU A 32 7.09 -28.05 2.36
N LEU A 33 7.27 -26.80 2.83
CA LEU A 33 8.51 -26.04 2.66
C LEU A 33 9.20 -25.69 3.99
N GLY A 34 8.59 -26.05 5.12
CA GLY A 34 9.18 -25.88 6.44
C GLY A 34 9.02 -24.50 7.07
N GLU A 35 9.52 -24.39 8.30
CA GLU A 35 9.32 -23.23 9.17
C GLU A 35 9.99 -21.95 8.65
N GLU A 36 11.14 -22.05 7.98
CA GLU A 36 11.86 -20.88 7.49
C GLU A 36 11.10 -20.15 6.39
N VAL A 37 10.55 -20.91 5.42
CA VAL A 37 9.75 -20.35 4.34
C VAL A 37 8.44 -19.77 4.88
N TYR A 38 7.78 -20.48 5.81
CA TYR A 38 6.61 -19.98 6.51
C TYR A 38 6.88 -18.62 7.19
N LYS A 39 7.99 -18.49 7.91
CA LYS A 39 8.39 -17.23 8.56
C LYS A 39 8.66 -16.11 7.57
N ALA A 40 9.39 -16.40 6.49
CA ALA A 40 9.67 -15.41 5.45
C ALA A 40 8.37 -14.87 4.81
N VAL A 41 7.45 -15.78 4.44
CA VAL A 41 6.18 -15.40 3.81
C VAL A 41 5.28 -14.62 4.78
N THR A 42 5.12 -15.10 6.02
CA THR A 42 4.28 -14.40 7.01
C THR A 42 4.85 -13.03 7.39
N THR A 43 6.17 -12.88 7.42
CA THR A 43 6.83 -11.58 7.63
C THR A 43 6.50 -10.62 6.50
N ALA A 44 6.71 -11.04 5.24
CA ALA A 44 6.40 -10.21 4.07
C ALA A 44 4.92 -9.83 4.01
N LEU A 45 4.00 -10.74 4.36
CA LEU A 45 2.57 -10.44 4.44
C LEU A 45 2.27 -9.35 5.46
N VAL A 46 2.85 -9.43 6.66
CA VAL A 46 2.67 -8.41 7.71
C VAL A 46 3.23 -7.07 7.26
N GLU A 47 4.45 -7.03 6.72
CA GLU A 47 5.08 -5.80 6.21
C GLU A 47 4.22 -5.14 5.12
N MET A 48 3.69 -5.94 4.19
CA MET A 48 2.79 -5.45 3.13
C MET A 48 1.48 -4.88 3.71
N ASN A 49 0.91 -5.55 4.72
CA ASN A 49 -0.33 -5.11 5.36
C ASN A 49 -0.12 -3.84 6.21
N GLU A 50 1.02 -3.69 6.88
CA GLU A 50 1.37 -2.46 7.61
C GLU A 50 1.61 -1.28 6.67
N TYR A 51 2.26 -1.53 5.53
CA TYR A 51 2.52 -0.50 4.53
C TYR A 51 1.24 -0.03 3.83
N ASN A 52 0.29 -0.94 3.56
CA ASN A 52 -0.98 -0.60 2.90
C ASN A 52 -2.14 -1.52 3.34
N ALA A 53 -2.67 -1.29 4.54
CA ALA A 53 -3.75 -2.07 5.16
C ALA A 53 -5.06 -2.12 4.36
N SER A 54 -5.19 -1.33 3.28
CA SER A 54 -6.36 -1.29 2.39
C SER A 54 -6.30 -2.27 1.22
N GLY A 55 -5.26 -3.11 1.14
CA GLY A 55 -5.27 -4.29 0.26
C GLY A 55 -4.50 -4.13 -1.06
N SER A 56 -3.20 -3.79 -0.97
CA SER A 56 -2.29 -4.04 -2.09
C SER A 56 -2.57 -3.24 -3.37
N TYR A 57 -3.14 -2.03 -3.27
CA TYR A 57 -3.25 -1.15 -4.43
C TYR A 57 -1.87 -0.56 -4.79
N VAL A 58 -1.53 -0.62 -6.07
CA VAL A 58 -0.41 0.14 -6.63
C VAL A 58 -0.67 1.62 -6.35
N VAL A 59 0.07 2.21 -5.42
CA VAL A 59 0.00 3.64 -5.17
C VAL A 59 0.81 4.31 -6.29
N SER A 60 0.13 4.99 -7.21
CA SER A 60 0.81 5.82 -8.20
C SER A 60 1.49 6.98 -7.49
N GLU A 61 2.81 7.04 -7.56
CA GLU A 61 3.60 8.12 -7.00
C GLU A 61 3.98 9.13 -8.09
N LEU A 62 4.02 10.42 -7.74
CA LEU A 62 4.52 11.44 -8.66
C LEU A 62 6.05 11.36 -8.71
N TRP A 63 6.62 11.26 -9.91
CA TRP A 63 8.07 11.15 -10.10
C TRP A 63 8.67 12.47 -10.58
N ASN A 64 9.76 12.91 -9.94
CA ASN A 64 10.55 14.04 -10.41
C ASN A 64 11.63 13.53 -11.38
N ASN A 65 11.34 13.62 -12.69
CA ASN A 65 12.27 13.19 -13.74
C ASN A 65 13.60 13.95 -13.75
N LYS A 66 13.65 15.20 -13.25
CA LYS A 66 14.89 15.99 -13.22
C LYS A 66 15.84 15.48 -12.16
N GLU A 67 15.30 15.19 -10.98
CA GLU A 67 16.06 14.72 -9.82
C GLU A 67 16.18 13.19 -9.76
N SER A 68 15.55 12.49 -10.71
CA SER A 68 15.52 11.02 -10.79
C SER A 68 15.10 10.33 -9.49
N ARG A 69 14.09 10.91 -8.81
CA ARG A 69 13.53 10.38 -7.56
C ARG A 69 12.03 10.65 -7.46
N LYS A 70 11.38 10.03 -6.47
CA LYS A 70 10.02 10.37 -6.05
C LYS A 70 9.93 11.87 -5.75
N ALA A 71 8.86 12.51 -6.23
CA ALA A 71 8.61 13.91 -5.95
C ALA A 71 8.32 14.13 -4.46
N SER A 72 8.85 15.22 -3.91
CA SER A 72 8.56 15.66 -2.55
C SER A 72 7.13 16.21 -2.47
N MET A 73 6.59 16.32 -1.25
CA MET A 73 5.27 16.92 -1.04
C MET A 73 5.18 18.35 -1.59
N GLY A 74 6.24 19.14 -1.45
CA GLY A 74 6.31 20.50 -2.00
C GLY A 74 6.20 20.51 -3.53
N GLU A 75 6.98 19.65 -4.20
CA GLU A 75 6.96 19.52 -5.67
C GLU A 75 5.57 19.08 -6.17
N VAL A 76 4.89 18.19 -5.44
CA VAL A 76 3.52 17.75 -5.76
C VAL A 76 2.52 18.90 -5.63
N VAL A 77 2.54 19.65 -4.53
CA VAL A 77 1.64 20.79 -4.30
C VAL A 77 1.84 21.87 -5.37
N GLU A 78 3.09 22.20 -5.69
CA GLU A 78 3.42 23.15 -6.76
C GLU A 78 2.88 22.70 -8.11
N HIS A 79 3.02 21.42 -8.43
CA HIS A 79 2.50 20.84 -9.67
C HIS A 79 0.98 20.96 -9.78
N ILE A 80 0.25 20.62 -8.71
CA ILE A 80 -1.22 20.74 -8.64
C ILE A 80 -1.65 22.20 -8.81
N LEU A 81 -1.00 23.13 -8.11
CA LEU A 81 -1.29 24.57 -8.21
C LEU A 81 -1.06 25.10 -9.64
N LYS A 82 0.00 24.64 -10.30
CA LYS A 82 0.30 25.00 -11.69
C LYS A 82 -0.80 24.51 -12.64
N GLN A 83 -1.22 23.24 -12.52
CA GLN A 83 -2.30 22.69 -13.34
C GLN A 83 -3.63 23.43 -13.10
N TRP A 84 -3.96 23.72 -11.85
CA TRP A 84 -5.18 24.45 -11.49
C TRP A 84 -5.21 25.86 -12.10
N LYS A 85 -4.10 26.60 -12.01
CA LYS A 85 -3.96 27.93 -12.64
C LYS A 85 -4.10 27.85 -14.15
N ALA A 86 -3.51 26.83 -14.79
CA ALA A 86 -3.62 26.64 -16.23
C ALA A 86 -5.07 26.39 -16.67
N LYS A 87 -5.78 25.48 -15.99
CA LYS A 87 -7.21 25.19 -16.26
C LYS A 87 -8.09 26.43 -16.10
N ARG A 88 -7.85 27.24 -15.06
CA ARG A 88 -8.58 28.51 -14.86
C ARG A 88 -8.35 29.50 -16.00
N LYS A 89 -7.10 29.66 -16.48
CA LYS A 89 -6.81 30.54 -17.62
C LYS A 89 -7.49 30.06 -18.92
N SER A 90 -7.51 28.76 -19.17
CA SER A 90 -8.22 28.18 -20.33
C SER A 90 -9.72 28.40 -20.27
N SER A 91 -10.34 28.36 -19.08
CA SER A 91 -11.78 28.64 -18.91
C SER A 91 -12.15 30.12 -19.06
N VAL A 92 -11.20 31.04 -18.86
CA VAL A 92 -11.40 32.49 -19.08
C VAL A 92 -11.20 32.86 -20.55
N SER A 93 -10.33 32.16 -21.28
CA SER A 93 -10.09 32.37 -22.71
C SER A 93 -11.19 31.81 -23.63
N LEU A 94 -12.15 31.05 -23.08
CA LEU A 94 -13.29 30.46 -23.79
C LEU A 94 -14.62 31.21 -23.51
N ARG A 95 -14.55 32.43 -22.95
CA ARG A 95 -15.68 33.34 -22.75
C ARG A 95 -15.49 34.61 -23.56
#